data_AF-A0A143QBN8-F1
#
_entry.id   AF-A0A143QBN8-F1
#
_cell.length_a   1.000
_cell.length_b   1.000
_cell.length_c   1.000
_cell.angle_alpha   90.00
_cell.angle_beta   90.00
_cell.angle_gamma   90.00
#
_symmetry.space_group_name_H-M   'P 1'
#
loop_
_entity.id
_entity.type
_entity.pdbx_description
1 polymer ?
#
loop_
_entity_poly.entity_id
_entity_poly.type
_entity_poly.pdbx_seq_one_letter_code
_entity_poly.pdbx_strand_id
1 'polypeptide(L)'
;MSKQDPAGEYYPRIESVIDSLGHRIDGSGPVVGEVVGHQITGMILRPGDRVGFIATGTDPQDRPLRWDLMSSQNGLTLDSKVSKAGEPVQLEWSVGDGDVTESAVVALYMSAEDSTYKRFRHFDHRAYFGYVVRPPL
;
A
#
# COMPACT_ATOMS: atom_id res chain seq x y z
N MET A 1 7.73 29.97 -7.18
CA MET A 1 8.91 29.12 -7.01
C MET A 1 8.48 27.68 -7.22
N SER A 2 9.01 27.00 -8.23
CA SER A 2 8.62 25.63 -8.59
C SER A 2 9.19 24.66 -7.54
N LYS A 3 8.31 23.94 -6.82
CA LYS A 3 8.68 22.87 -5.88
C LYS A 3 8.84 21.54 -6.63
N GLN A 4 9.69 21.52 -7.66
CA GLN A 4 10.07 20.27 -8.32
C GLN A 4 11.33 19.72 -7.67
N ASP A 5 11.34 18.41 -7.40
CA ASP A 5 12.60 17.67 -7.26
C ASP A 5 13.41 17.84 -8.56
N PRO A 6 14.75 17.86 -8.55
CA PRO A 6 15.60 17.77 -9.75
C PRO A 6 15.14 16.78 -10.84
N ALA A 7 14.38 15.72 -10.50
CA ALA A 7 13.78 14.78 -11.45
C ALA A 7 12.44 15.24 -12.08
N GLY A 8 11.88 16.37 -11.66
CA GLY A 8 10.60 16.90 -12.13
C GLY A 8 9.35 16.28 -11.47
N GLU A 9 9.52 15.42 -10.46
CA GLU A 9 8.40 14.78 -9.76
C GLU A 9 7.70 15.74 -8.79
N TYR A 10 6.36 15.74 -8.83
CA TYR A 10 5.49 16.61 -8.01
C TYR A 10 4.69 15.87 -6.94
N TYR A 11 4.54 14.56 -7.12
CA TYR A 11 3.64 13.71 -6.35
C TYR A 11 4.47 12.66 -5.61
N PRO A 12 4.04 12.24 -4.43
CA PRO A 12 4.73 11.20 -3.70
C PRO A 12 4.67 9.87 -4.44
N ARG A 13 5.59 8.96 -4.10
CA ARG A 13 5.61 7.59 -4.61
C ARG A 13 6.01 6.59 -3.51
N ILE A 14 5.41 5.42 -3.56
CA ILE A 14 5.87 4.24 -2.83
C ILE A 14 7.25 3.81 -3.36
N GLU A 15 8.20 3.60 -2.45
CA GLU A 15 9.55 3.08 -2.73
C GLU A 15 9.63 1.58 -2.48
N SER A 16 8.97 1.08 -1.44
CA SER A 16 8.90 -0.36 -1.18
C SER A 16 7.71 -0.73 -0.29
N VAL A 17 7.24 -1.96 -0.44
CA VAL A 17 6.33 -2.63 0.49
C VAL A 17 6.81 -4.05 0.70
N ILE A 18 6.90 -4.48 1.96
CA ILE A 18 7.21 -5.86 2.33
C ILE A 18 6.14 -6.38 3.30
N ASP A 19 5.61 -7.57 3.04
CA ASP A 19 4.73 -8.25 3.98
C ASP A 19 5.51 -9.06 5.02
N SER A 20 4.87 -9.43 6.14
CA SER A 20 5.49 -10.21 7.20
C SER A 20 5.84 -11.65 6.81
N LEU A 21 5.48 -12.07 5.59
CA LEU A 21 5.75 -13.39 5.02
C LEU A 21 6.95 -13.36 4.05
N GLY A 22 7.54 -12.19 3.82
CA GLY A 22 8.74 -11.99 3.00
C GLY A 22 8.48 -11.62 1.54
N HIS A 23 7.22 -11.37 1.14
CA HIS A 23 6.88 -10.89 -0.20
C HIS A 23 7.17 -9.39 -0.29
N ARG A 24 7.76 -8.96 -1.41
CA ARG A 24 8.31 -7.61 -1.57
C ARG A 24 7.95 -7.03 -2.93
N ILE A 25 7.52 -5.78 -2.90
CA ILE A 25 7.33 -4.92 -4.06
C ILE A 25 8.31 -3.76 -3.94
N ASP A 26 9.12 -3.55 -4.97
CA ASP A 26 10.09 -2.45 -5.07
C ASP A 26 9.67 -1.43 -6.13
N GLY A 27 9.68 -0.14 -5.77
CA GLY A 27 9.36 0.98 -6.63
C GLY A 27 10.56 1.50 -7.43
N SER A 28 11.52 0.64 -7.78
CA SER A 28 12.73 1.05 -8.50
C SER A 28 12.42 1.32 -9.98
N GLY A 29 12.07 2.55 -10.31
CA GLY A 29 11.88 2.98 -11.70
C GLY A 29 11.06 4.25 -11.84
N PRO A 30 10.95 4.79 -13.06
CA PRO A 30 9.99 5.86 -13.33
C PRO A 30 8.58 5.36 -13.02
N VAL A 31 7.78 6.17 -12.33
CA VAL A 31 6.41 5.75 -12.00
C VAL A 31 5.55 5.77 -13.27
N VAL A 32 5.17 4.57 -13.73
CA VAL A 32 4.28 4.38 -14.88
C VAL A 32 2.92 3.91 -14.37
N GLY A 33 1.93 4.80 -14.45
CA GLY A 33 0.57 4.51 -13.99
C GLY A 33 0.44 4.53 -12.46
N GLU A 34 -0.65 3.94 -11.99
CA GLU A 34 -1.10 4.08 -10.60
C GLU A 34 -0.54 3.03 -9.64
N VAL A 35 0.01 1.94 -10.16
CA VAL A 35 0.42 0.77 -9.38
C VAL A 35 1.94 0.65 -9.37
N VAL A 36 2.55 0.69 -8.18
CA VAL A 36 4.00 0.47 -8.02
C VAL A 36 4.38 -0.97 -8.36
N GLY A 37 3.49 -1.90 -7.98
CA GLY A 37 3.61 -3.31 -8.29
C GLY A 37 2.46 -4.09 -7.69
N HIS A 38 2.38 -5.34 -8.09
CA HIS A 38 1.44 -6.32 -7.55
C HIS A 38 2.18 -7.62 -7.30
N GLN A 39 1.80 -8.34 -6.26
CA GLN A 39 2.35 -9.65 -5.97
C GLN A 39 1.24 -10.64 -5.62
N ILE A 40 1.07 -11.66 -6.47
CA ILE A 40 0.24 -12.82 -6.15
C ILE A 40 1.14 -13.81 -5.40
N THR A 41 0.94 -13.93 -4.09
CA THR A 41 1.87 -14.63 -3.19
C THR A 41 1.71 -16.15 -3.25
N GLY A 42 0.49 -16.64 -3.55
CA GLY A 42 0.13 -18.06 -3.40
C GLY A 42 0.04 -18.54 -1.95
N MET A 43 0.24 -17.65 -0.97
CA MET A 43 0.14 -17.99 0.44
C MET A 43 -1.30 -18.28 0.84
N ILE A 44 -1.45 -19.32 1.66
CA ILE A 44 -2.73 -19.72 2.23
C ILE A 44 -2.81 -19.18 3.65
N LEU A 45 -3.84 -18.37 3.90
CA LEU A 45 -4.20 -17.80 5.20
C LEU A 45 -5.53 -18.38 5.67
N ARG A 46 -5.85 -18.16 6.93
CA ARG A 46 -7.12 -18.53 7.57
C ARG A 46 -7.62 -17.38 8.46
N PRO A 47 -8.94 -17.30 8.72
CA PRO A 47 -9.46 -16.39 9.73
C PRO A 47 -8.70 -16.53 11.06
N GLY A 48 -8.29 -15.41 11.63
CA GLY A 48 -7.43 -15.32 12.82
C GLY A 48 -5.96 -15.04 12.53
N ASP A 49 -5.48 -15.28 11.31
CA ASP A 49 -4.13 -14.91 10.90
C ASP A 49 -3.94 -13.39 10.86
N ARG A 50 -2.69 -12.95 10.97
CA ARG A 50 -2.30 -11.54 10.82
C ARG A 50 -1.19 -11.39 9.81
N VAL A 51 -1.33 -10.41 8.93
CA VAL A 51 -0.29 -10.02 7.98
C VAL A 51 0.11 -8.58 8.25
N GLY A 52 1.37 -8.38 8.58
CA GLY A 52 1.96 -7.05 8.73
C GLY A 52 2.54 -6.57 7.41
N PHE A 53 2.46 -5.27 7.14
CA PHE A 53 3.06 -4.64 5.96
C PHE A 53 3.95 -3.50 6.41
N ILE A 54 5.22 -3.53 6.01
CA ILE A 54 6.14 -2.41 6.16
C ILE A 54 6.23 -1.71 4.82
N ALA A 55 5.81 -0.45 4.76
CA ALA A 55 5.85 0.36 3.55
C ALA A 55 6.72 1.60 3.76
N THR A 56 7.41 2.03 2.70
CA THR A 56 8.16 3.29 2.68
C THR A 56 7.81 4.04 1.39
N GLY A 57 7.64 5.36 1.49
CA GLY A 57 7.34 6.23 0.36
C GLY A 57 8.01 7.57 0.53
N THR A 58 8.21 8.27 -0.58
CA THR A 58 8.85 9.59 -0.63
C THR A 58 7.85 10.63 -1.12
N ASP A 59 8.03 11.88 -0.71
CA ASP A 59 7.31 13.03 -1.25
C ASP A 59 8.31 14.14 -1.61
N PRO A 60 8.35 14.61 -2.87
CA PRO A 60 9.22 15.73 -3.28
C PRO A 60 9.04 17.02 -2.47
N GLN A 61 7.90 17.18 -1.79
CA GLN A 61 7.57 18.34 -0.97
C GLN A 61 7.66 18.07 0.53
N ASP A 62 8.18 16.91 0.92
CA ASP A 62 8.37 16.46 2.31
C ASP A 62 7.09 16.52 3.17
N ARG A 63 5.92 16.25 2.55
CA ARG A 63 4.64 16.20 3.27
C ARG A 63 4.47 14.85 3.97
N PRO A 64 3.71 14.80 5.08
CA PRO A 64 3.29 13.54 5.67
C PRO A 64 2.51 12.67 4.68
N LEU A 65 2.77 11.37 4.73
CA LEU A 65 2.15 10.38 3.87
C LEU A 65 1.08 9.63 4.67
N ARG A 66 -0.18 9.70 4.21
CA ARG A 66 -1.26 8.82 4.65
C ARG A 66 -1.18 7.51 3.88
N TRP A 67 -1.37 6.43 4.62
CA TRP A 67 -1.34 5.07 4.14
C TRP A 67 -2.62 4.37 4.57
N ASP A 68 -3.36 3.84 3.60
CA ASP A 68 -4.60 3.10 3.83
C ASP A 68 -4.44 1.68 3.30
N LEU A 69 -4.55 0.69 4.18
CA LEU A 69 -4.63 -0.71 3.81
C LEU A 69 -6.11 -1.05 3.62
N MET A 70 -6.47 -1.55 2.45
CA MET A 70 -7.86 -1.80 2.07
C MET A 70 -8.05 -3.20 1.52
N SER A 71 -9.18 -3.84 1.84
CA SER A 71 -9.62 -5.03 1.12
C SER A 71 -10.17 -4.63 -0.24
N SER A 72 -9.65 -5.23 -1.32
CA SER A 72 -10.11 -4.93 -2.68
C SER A 72 -11.48 -5.54 -2.98
N GLN A 73 -11.90 -6.53 -2.19
CA GLN A 73 -13.16 -7.26 -2.38
C GLN A 73 -14.36 -6.41 -1.99
N ASN A 74 -14.26 -5.69 -0.87
CA ASN A 74 -15.37 -4.96 -0.27
C ASN A 74 -15.08 -3.47 -0.05
N GLY A 75 -13.86 -3.01 -0.36
CA GLY A 75 -13.46 -1.61 -0.19
C GLY A 75 -13.31 -1.18 1.26
N LEU A 76 -13.33 -2.11 2.22
CA LEU A 76 -13.14 -1.78 3.63
C LEU A 76 -11.70 -1.39 3.91
N THR A 77 -11.52 -0.29 4.65
CA THR A 77 -10.24 0.07 5.25
C THR A 77 -9.95 -0.87 6.41
N LEU A 78 -8.85 -1.62 6.28
CA LEU A 78 -8.35 -2.59 7.24
C LEU A 78 -7.45 -1.92 8.29
N ASP A 79 -6.62 -0.96 7.86
CA ASP A 79 -5.77 -0.13 8.70
C ASP A 79 -5.50 1.22 8.01
N SER A 80 -5.25 2.28 8.77
CA SER A 80 -4.92 3.61 8.25
C SER A 80 -3.94 4.33 9.17
N LYS A 81 -2.82 4.79 8.61
CA LYS A 81 -1.72 5.42 9.36
C LYS A 81 -1.11 6.57 8.59
N VAL A 82 -0.37 7.41 9.32
CA VAL A 82 0.41 8.51 8.74
C VAL A 82 1.88 8.32 9.11
N SER A 83 2.79 8.52 8.15
CA SER A 83 4.23 8.57 8.38
C SER A 83 4.83 9.87 7.82
N LYS A 84 6.06 10.17 8.24
CA LYS A 84 6.87 11.17 7.53
C LYS A 84 7.34 10.58 6.20
N ALA A 85 7.54 11.42 5.18
CA ALA A 85 8.16 10.98 3.94
C ALA A 85 9.55 10.39 4.22
N GLY A 86 9.88 9.28 3.55
CA GLY A 86 11.11 8.53 3.75
C GLY A 86 11.15 7.60 4.96
N GLU A 87 10.23 7.76 5.93
CA GLU A 87 10.16 6.90 7.12
C GLU A 87 9.22 5.71 6.89
N PRO A 88 9.56 4.52 7.41
CA PRO A 88 8.72 3.34 7.28
C PRO A 88 7.43 3.47 8.10
N VAL A 89 6.34 2.93 7.56
CA VAL A 89 5.07 2.72 8.26
C VAL A 89 4.79 1.22 8.38
N GLN A 90 4.19 0.79 9.49
CA GLN A 90 3.73 -0.57 9.67
C GLN A 90 2.21 -0.61 9.68
N LEU A 91 1.58 -1.31 8.74
CA LEU A 91 0.14 -1.57 8.67
C LEU A 91 -0.15 -3.03 9.01
N GLU A 92 -1.37 -3.34 9.45
CA GLU A 92 -1.77 -4.72 9.79
C GLU A 92 -3.12 -5.08 9.16
N TRP A 93 -3.22 -6.29 8.60
CA TRP A 93 -4.48 -6.93 8.26
C TRP A 93 -4.71 -8.11 9.19
N SER A 94 -5.81 -8.06 9.96
CA SER A 94 -6.34 -9.21 10.68
C SER A 94 -7.34 -9.95 9.78
N VAL A 95 -7.01 -11.17 9.37
CA VAL A 95 -7.82 -11.97 8.45
C VAL A 95 -9.11 -12.40 9.16
N GLY A 96 -10.25 -12.02 8.61
CA GLY A 96 -11.57 -12.36 9.16
C GLY A 96 -12.33 -13.37 8.30
N ASP A 97 -13.48 -13.83 8.81
CA ASP A 97 -14.37 -14.75 8.07
C ASP A 97 -14.86 -14.16 6.74
N GLY A 98 -15.05 -12.84 6.70
CA GLY A 98 -15.44 -12.11 5.48
C GLY A 98 -14.36 -12.10 4.39
N ASP A 99 -13.13 -12.50 4.72
CA ASP A 99 -12.01 -12.54 3.77
C ASP A 99 -11.85 -13.90 3.10
N VAL A 100 -12.64 -14.92 3.46
CA VAL A 100 -12.56 -16.27 2.89
C VAL A 100 -12.87 -16.25 1.39
N THR A 101 -11.84 -16.43 0.57
CA THR A 101 -11.93 -16.50 -0.90
C THR A 101 -10.64 -17.08 -1.51
N GLU A 102 -10.74 -17.56 -2.74
CA GLU A 102 -9.59 -18.02 -3.56
C GLU A 102 -8.71 -16.87 -4.05
N SER A 103 -9.17 -15.61 -3.92
CA SER A 103 -8.44 -14.43 -4.37
C SER A 103 -8.72 -13.27 -3.42
N ALA A 104 -8.08 -13.29 -2.25
CA ALA A 104 -8.09 -12.21 -1.27
C ALA A 104 -6.99 -11.21 -1.63
N VAL A 105 -7.32 -9.94 -1.80
CA VAL A 105 -6.41 -8.95 -2.35
C VAL A 105 -6.46 -7.72 -1.46
N VAL A 106 -5.35 -7.44 -0.79
CA VAL A 106 -5.19 -6.21 -0.04
C VAL A 106 -4.45 -5.19 -0.90
N ALA A 107 -4.98 -3.97 -0.90
CA ALA A 107 -4.47 -2.84 -1.62
C ALA A 107 -3.93 -1.82 -0.60
N LEU A 108 -2.72 -1.35 -0.84
CA LEU A 108 -2.05 -0.37 0.01
C LEU A 108 -2.02 0.95 -0.76
N TYR A 109 -2.85 1.90 -0.35
CA TYR A 109 -2.95 3.23 -0.95
C TYR A 109 -2.09 4.22 -0.19
N MET A 110 -1.41 5.10 -0.92
CA MET A 110 -0.58 6.15 -0.35
C MET A 110 -1.01 7.51 -0.92
N SER A 111 -1.10 8.52 -0.06
CA SER A 111 -1.33 9.90 -0.48
C SER A 111 -0.69 10.92 0.45
N ALA A 112 -0.32 12.11 -0.05
CA ALA A 112 0.20 13.19 0.82
C ALA A 112 -0.94 13.91 1.56
N GLU A 113 -1.02 13.85 2.91
CA GLU A 113 -2.13 14.36 3.76
C GLU A 113 -2.64 15.74 3.31
N ASP A 114 -1.75 16.72 3.24
CA ASP A 114 -2.10 18.13 3.02
C ASP A 114 -2.11 18.54 1.54
N SER A 115 -2.13 17.56 0.62
CA SER A 115 -2.12 17.85 -0.80
C SER A 115 -3.53 18.08 -1.35
N THR A 116 -3.78 19.28 -1.88
CA THR A 116 -5.01 19.60 -2.64
C THR A 116 -5.17 18.72 -3.88
N TYR A 117 -4.05 18.33 -4.51
CA TYR A 117 -4.03 17.54 -5.73
C TYR A 117 -3.39 16.18 -5.49
N LYS A 118 -3.96 15.14 -6.07
CA LYS A 118 -3.43 13.77 -6.01
C LYS A 118 -3.17 13.26 -7.42
N ARG A 119 -2.13 12.45 -7.60
CA ARG A 119 -1.73 11.91 -8.92
C ARG A 119 -2.88 11.18 -9.62
N PHE A 120 -3.68 10.43 -8.87
CA PHE A 120 -4.80 9.62 -9.37
C PHE A 120 -6.12 9.96 -8.67
N ARG A 121 -6.43 11.25 -8.56
CA ARG A 121 -7.66 11.83 -7.99
C ARG A 121 -7.85 11.61 -6.48
N HIS A 122 -7.78 10.39 -6.00
CA HIS A 122 -8.01 10.03 -4.59
C HIS A 122 -6.74 9.61 -3.85
N PHE A 123 -5.71 9.18 -4.58
CA PHE A 123 -4.44 8.72 -4.05
C PHE A 123 -3.31 9.09 -5.00
N ASP A 124 -2.07 8.90 -4.56
CA ASP A 124 -0.87 9.22 -5.33
C ASP A 124 -0.16 8.00 -5.89
N HIS A 125 -0.16 6.88 -5.16
CA HIS A 125 0.40 5.61 -5.62
C HIS A 125 -0.25 4.45 -4.85
N ARG A 126 -0.27 3.22 -5.41
CA ARG A 126 -0.79 2.03 -4.72
C ARG A 126 0.00 0.76 -5.01
N ALA A 127 -0.08 -0.21 -4.10
CA ALA A 127 0.50 -1.55 -4.24
C ALA A 127 -0.56 -2.63 -3.95
N TYR A 128 -0.35 -3.85 -4.44
CA TYR A 128 -1.27 -4.98 -4.24
C TYR A 128 -0.58 -6.25 -3.77
N PHE A 129 -1.18 -6.94 -2.80
CA PHE A 129 -0.82 -8.31 -2.43
C PHE A 129 -2.04 -9.22 -2.53
N GLY A 130 -1.88 -10.34 -3.22
CA GLY A 130 -2.91 -11.38 -3.40
C GLY A 130 -2.57 -12.64 -2.59
N TYR A 131 -3.58 -13.18 -1.92
CA TYR A 131 -3.54 -14.34 -1.02
C TYR A 131 -4.73 -15.28 -1.30
N VAL A 132 -4.65 -16.51 -0.78
CA VAL A 132 -5.79 -17.44 -0.69
C VAL A 132 -6.21 -17.52 0.77
N VAL A 133 -7.49 -17.30 1.08
CA VAL A 133 -8.00 -17.43 2.45
C VAL A 133 -8.97 -18.61 2.49
N ARG A 134 -8.63 -19.61 3.31
CA ARG A 134 -9.44 -20.83 3.48
C ARG A 134 -10.31 -20.74 4.73
N PRO A 135 -11.50 -21.38 4.74
CA PRO A 135 -12.29 -21.52 5.95
C PRO A 135 -11.48 -22.12 7.12
N PRO A 136 -11.85 -21.87 8.38
CA PRO A 136 -11.27 -22.58 9.53
C PRO A 136 -11.51 -24.10 9.40
N LEU A 137 -10.62 -24.89 10.00
CA LEU A 137 -10.76 -26.35 10.08
C LEU A 137 -11.77 -26.75 11.16
#